data_AF-A0A367LW96-F1
#
_entry.id   AF-A0A367LW96-F1
#
_cell.length_a   1.000
_cell.length_b   1.000
_cell.length_c   1.000
_cell.angle_alpha   90.00
_cell.angle_beta   90.00
_cell.angle_gamma   90.00
#
_symmetry.space_group_name_H-M   'P 1'
#
loop_
_entity.id
_entity.type
_entity.pdbx_description
1 polymer ?
#
loop_
_entity_poly.entity_id
_entity_poly.type
_entity_poly.pdbx_seq_one_letter_code
_entity_poly.pdbx_strand_id
1 'polypeptide(L)'
;AIDLIDEAASRIRMEIDSKPEELDRLDRRLIQLKIEREALKKEDDEATRKRLAKLEEDIVKLEREYADLEEIWKSEKAEVQGSAQIQQKIEQAKQEMEAARRKG
;
A
#
# COMPACT_ATOMS: atom_id res chain seq x y z
N ALA A 1 13.63 -29.10 4.42
CA ALA A 1 14.32 -27.94 5.02
C ALA A 1 14.28 -26.72 4.11
N ILE A 2 14.29 -26.89 2.77
CA ILE A 2 14.17 -25.81 1.79
C ILE A 2 12.72 -25.28 1.68
N ASP A 3 11.71 -26.16 1.75
CA ASP A 3 10.30 -25.75 1.58
C ASP A 3 9.80 -24.74 2.64
N LEU A 4 10.30 -24.83 3.88
CA LEU A 4 9.87 -23.94 4.98
C LEU A 4 10.39 -22.51 4.78
N ILE A 5 11.57 -22.38 4.16
CA ILE A 5 12.17 -21.09 3.82
C ILE A 5 11.43 -20.47 2.64
N ASP A 6 11.09 -21.26 1.63
CA ASP A 6 10.31 -20.80 0.48
C ASP A 6 8.86 -20.42 0.84
N GLU A 7 8.22 -21.13 1.77
CA GLU A 7 6.90 -20.75 2.31
C GLU A 7 6.96 -19.45 3.12
N ALA A 8 7.98 -19.28 3.97
CA ALA A 8 8.19 -18.04 4.72
C ALA A 8 8.48 -16.86 3.78
N ALA A 9 9.34 -17.07 2.78
CA ALA A 9 9.65 -16.06 1.77
C ALA A 9 8.43 -15.70 0.91
N SER A 10 7.57 -16.66 0.59
CA SER A 10 6.33 -16.41 -0.16
C SER A 10 5.28 -15.66 0.66
N ARG A 11 5.16 -15.95 1.97
CA ARG A 11 4.32 -15.18 2.89
C ARG A 11 4.77 -13.73 3.02
N ILE A 12 6.06 -13.51 3.23
CA ILE A 12 6.64 -12.15 3.33
C ILE A 12 6.36 -11.38 2.03
N ARG A 13 6.47 -12.05 0.87
CA ARG A 13 6.18 -11.43 -0.43
C ARG A 13 4.71 -11.03 -0.57
N MET A 14 3.78 -11.89 -0.14
CA MET A 14 2.35 -11.55 -0.12
C MET A 14 2.04 -10.39 0.82
N GLU A 15 2.65 -10.34 2.01
CA GLU A 15 2.48 -9.25 2.96
C GLU A 15 2.99 -7.92 2.38
N ILE A 16 4.17 -7.91 1.73
CA ILE A 16 4.71 -6.73 1.04
C ILE A 16 3.82 -6.29 -0.13
N ASP A 17 3.24 -7.23 -0.88
CA ASP A 17 2.38 -6.90 -2.01
C ASP A 17 0.99 -6.42 -1.59
N SER A 18 0.54 -6.76 -0.38
CA SER A 18 -0.73 -6.36 0.20
C SER A 18 -0.73 -4.91 0.71
N LYS A 19 -1.91 -4.28 0.71
CA LYS A 19 -2.10 -2.94 1.26
C LYS A 19 -1.85 -2.99 2.79
N PRO A 20 -1.00 -2.11 3.35
CA PRO A 20 -0.79 -2.02 4.79
C PRO A 20 -2.10 -1.91 5.56
N GLU A 21 -2.19 -2.60 6.70
CA GLU A 21 -3.42 -2.63 7.50
C GLU A 21 -3.84 -1.22 7.94
N GLU A 22 -2.87 -0.34 8.20
CA GLU A 22 -3.10 1.07 8.54
C GLU A 22 -3.77 1.83 7.39
N LEU A 23 -3.33 1.63 6.15
CA LEU A 23 -3.96 2.21 4.98
C LEU A 23 -5.38 1.67 4.76
N ASP A 24 -5.61 0.37 4.98
CA ASP A 24 -6.97 -0.21 4.88
C ASP A 24 -7.90 0.33 5.98
N ARG A 25 -7.41 0.48 7.21
CA ARG A 25 -8.17 1.09 8.32
C ARG A 25 -8.53 2.54 8.03
N LEU A 26 -7.58 3.34 7.52
CA LEU A 26 -7.82 4.73 7.14
C LEU A 26 -8.84 4.85 6.01
N ASP A 27 -8.74 4.00 4.99
CA ASP A 27 -9.66 3.97 3.85
C ASP A 27 -11.10 3.67 4.29
N ARG A 28 -11.28 2.62 5.12
CA ARG A 28 -12.60 2.30 5.69
C ARG A 28 -13.15 3.44 6.53
N ARG A 29 -12.30 4.11 7.31
CA ARG A 29 -12.70 5.25 8.13
C ARG A 29 -13.12 6.44 7.27
N LEU A 30 -12.38 6.73 6.21
CA LEU A 30 -12.70 7.77 5.25
C LEU A 30 -14.04 7.52 4.55
N ILE A 31 -14.30 6.27 4.13
CA ILE A 31 -15.59 5.88 3.54
C ILE A 31 -16.73 6.13 4.52
N GLN A 32 -16.57 5.70 5.78
CA GLN A 32 -17.58 5.91 6.82
C GLN A 32 -17.89 7.40 7.01
N LEU A 33 -16.86 8.24 7.14
CA LEU A 33 -17.02 9.69 7.29
C LEU A 33 -17.64 10.32 6.05
N LYS A 34 -17.28 9.90 4.83
CA LYS A 34 -17.89 10.40 3.60
C LYS A 34 -19.39 10.08 3.53
N ILE A 35 -19.80 8.89 3.98
CA ILE A 35 -21.22 8.52 4.06
C ILE A 35 -21.94 9.39 5.09
N GLU A 36 -21.35 9.58 6.28
CA GLU A 36 -21.91 10.43 7.33
C GLU A 36 -22.04 11.89 6.86
N ARG A 37 -21.06 12.41 6.13
CA ARG A 37 -21.10 13.74 5.50
C ARG A 37 -22.31 13.90 4.59
N GLU A 38 -22.54 12.93 3.70
CA GLU A 38 -23.66 12.99 2.75
C GLU A 38 -25.02 12.82 3.44
N ALA A 39 -25.07 12.14 4.60
CA ALA A 39 -26.27 12.08 5.43
C ALA A 39 -26.56 13.45 6.08
N LEU A 40 -25.54 14.04 6.72
CA LEU A 40 -25.66 15.33 7.44
C LEU A 40 -25.96 16.50 6.49
N LYS A 41 -25.52 16.46 5.23
CA LYS A 41 -25.86 17.48 4.22
C LYS A 41 -27.36 17.61 3.93
N LYS A 42 -28.17 16.60 4.26
CA LYS A 42 -29.62 16.62 4.04
C LYS A 42 -30.40 17.25 5.19
N GLU A 43 -29.74 17.55 6.30
CA GLU A 43 -30.32 18.16 7.49
C GLU A 43 -29.88 19.64 7.56
N ASP A 44 -30.80 20.53 7.95
CA ASP A 44 -30.60 21.99 7.86
C ASP A 44 -30.70 22.70 9.22
N ASP A 45 -30.27 22.04 10.28
CA ASP A 45 -30.18 22.62 11.63
C ASP A 45 -28.75 23.11 11.97
N GLU A 46 -28.67 24.10 12.87
CA GLU A 46 -27.40 24.73 13.24
C GLU A 46 -26.41 23.76 13.90
N ALA A 47 -26.92 22.77 14.65
CA ALA A 47 -26.08 21.76 15.29
C ALA A 47 -25.45 20.82 14.25
N THR A 48 -26.21 20.44 13.22
CA THR A 48 -25.73 19.62 12.10
C THR A 48 -24.71 20.37 11.25
N ARG A 49 -24.89 21.66 10.99
CA ARG A 49 -23.88 22.48 10.29
C ARG A 49 -22.54 22.51 11.03
N LYS A 50 -22.55 22.64 12.37
CA LYS A 50 -21.31 22.58 13.19
C LYS A 50 -20.65 21.20 13.15
N ARG A 51 -21.45 20.13 13.19
CA ARG A 51 -20.94 18.75 13.07
C ARG A 51 -20.35 18.49 11.68
N LEU A 52 -21.02 18.95 10.62
CA LEU A 52 -20.56 18.82 9.25
C LEU A 52 -19.20 19.48 9.06
N ALA A 53 -19.02 20.70 9.56
CA ALA A 53 -17.75 21.40 9.47
C ALA A 53 -16.60 20.63 10.16
N LYS A 54 -16.85 20.10 11.36
CA LYS A 54 -15.87 19.27 12.07
C LYS A 54 -15.55 17.97 11.32
N LEU A 55 -16.58 17.33 10.77
CA LEU A 55 -16.45 16.09 10.02
C LEU A 55 -15.68 16.30 8.70
N GLU A 56 -15.86 17.43 8.03
CA GLU A 56 -15.06 17.81 6.86
C GLU A 56 -13.59 18.05 7.22
N GLU A 57 -13.31 18.69 8.36
CA GLU A 57 -11.94 18.87 8.87
C GLU A 57 -11.28 17.52 9.17
N ASP A 58 -11.99 16.62 9.84
CA ASP A 58 -11.52 15.26 10.13
C ASP A 58 -11.26 14.45 8.84
N ILE A 59 -12.13 14.57 7.82
CA ILE A 59 -11.93 13.94 6.51
C ILE A 59 -10.65 14.46 5.86
N VAL A 60 -10.45 15.78 5.79
CA VAL A 60 -9.25 16.37 5.17
C VAL A 60 -7.98 15.92 5.89
N LYS A 61 -8.03 15.84 7.22
CA LYS A 61 -6.89 15.36 8.01
C LYS A 61 -6.57 13.89 7.69
N LEU A 62 -7.59 13.02 7.67
CA LEU A 62 -7.41 11.60 7.36
C LEU A 62 -7.00 11.36 5.89
N GLU A 63 -7.48 12.18 4.95
CA GLU A 63 -7.06 12.10 3.54
C GLU A 63 -5.58 12.45 3.38
N ARG A 64 -5.05 13.41 4.16
CA ARG A 64 -3.61 13.70 4.18
C ARG A 64 -2.81 12.55 4.76
N GLU A 65 -3.19 12.06 5.93
CA GLU A 65 -2.52 10.92 6.57
C GLU A 65 -2.52 9.67 5.65
N TYR A 66 -3.63 9.43 4.95
CA TYR A 66 -3.73 8.37 3.97
C TYR A 66 -2.79 8.59 2.77
N ALA A 67 -2.76 9.81 2.21
CA ALA A 67 -1.90 10.14 1.07
C ALA A 67 -0.41 9.98 1.43
N ASP A 68 0.01 10.46 2.60
CA ASP A 68 1.39 10.35 3.08
C ASP A 68 1.81 8.88 3.20
N LEU A 69 0.98 8.03 3.84
CA LEU A 69 1.25 6.61 3.97
C LEU A 69 1.20 5.87 2.63
N GLU A 70 0.31 6.26 1.73
CA GLU A 70 0.21 5.66 0.40
C GLU A 70 1.45 5.98 -0.45
N GLU A 71 1.99 7.19 -0.35
CA GLU A 71 3.22 7.59 -1.01
C GLU A 71 4.42 6.78 -0.51
N ILE A 72 4.58 6.67 0.82
CA ILE A 72 5.62 5.85 1.44
C ILE A 72 5.52 4.41 0.94
N TRP A 73 4.33 3.81 1.02
CA TRP A 73 4.11 2.43 0.58
C TRP A 73 4.42 2.23 -0.90
N LYS A 74 4.02 3.17 -1.77
CA LYS A 74 4.36 3.11 -3.21
C LYS A 74 5.86 3.19 -3.45
N SER A 75 6.56 4.04 -2.70
CA SER A 75 8.02 4.16 -2.78
C SER A 75 8.70 2.86 -2.36
N GLU A 76 8.33 2.30 -1.20
CA GLU A 76 8.88 1.03 -0.70
C GLU A 76 8.62 -0.11 -1.68
N LYS A 77 7.41 -0.19 -2.24
CA LYS A 77 7.06 -1.20 -3.24
C LYS A 77 7.90 -1.07 -4.51
N ALA A 78 8.15 0.16 -4.97
CA ALA A 78 8.99 0.42 -6.13
C ALA A 78 10.45 0.00 -5.89
N GLU A 79 11.00 0.26 -4.70
CA GLU A 79 12.36 -0.14 -4.32
C GLU A 79 12.53 -1.67 -4.29
N VAL A 80 11.56 -2.38 -3.70
CA VAL A 80 11.57 -3.85 -3.65
C VAL A 80 11.47 -4.45 -5.05
N GLN A 81 10.56 -3.94 -5.89
CA GLN A 81 10.42 -4.42 -7.27
C GLN A 81 11.66 -4.12 -8.11
N GLY A 82 12.26 -2.93 -7.97
CA GLY A 82 13.51 -2.57 -8.65
C GLY A 82 14.66 -3.50 -8.27
N SER A 83 14.81 -3.78 -6.97
CA SER A 83 15.85 -4.69 -6.46
C SER A 83 15.65 -6.12 -6.97
N ALA A 84 14.42 -6.62 -6.99
CA ALA A 84 14.10 -7.95 -7.52
C ALA A 84 14.43 -8.08 -9.02
N GLN A 85 14.13 -7.06 -9.83
CA GLN A 85 14.49 -7.06 -11.25
C GLN A 85 16.00 -7.05 -11.48
N ILE A 86 16.75 -6.28 -10.68
CA ILE A 86 18.22 -6.24 -10.78
C ILE A 86 18.81 -7.62 -10.41
N GLN A 87 18.32 -8.24 -9.33
CA GLN A 87 18.73 -9.58 -8.92
C GLN A 87 18.49 -10.61 -10.04
N GLN A 88 17.31 -10.57 -10.67
CA GLN A 88 16.97 -11.47 -11.78
C GLN A 88 17.90 -11.28 -12.99
N LYS A 89 18.24 -10.03 -13.33
CA LYS A 89 19.20 -9.74 -14.41
C LYS A 89 20.61 -10.26 -14.09
N ILE A 90 21.06 -10.13 -12.85
CA ILE A 90 22.36 -10.67 -12.41
C ILE A 90 22.38 -12.19 -12.54
N GLU A 91 21.32 -12.86 -12.11
CA GLU A 91 21.23 -14.33 -12.19
C GLU A 91 21.19 -14.81 -13.64
N GLN A 92 20.44 -14.12 -14.50
CA GLN A 92 20.41 -14.41 -15.93
C GLN A 92 21.77 -14.21 -16.60
N ALA A 93 22.47 -13.11 -16.29
CA ALA A 93 23.81 -12.85 -16.82
C ALA A 93 24.83 -13.92 -16.36
N LYS A 94 24.73 -14.41 -15.12
CA LYS A 94 25.56 -15.52 -14.62
C LYS A 94 25.28 -16.82 -15.37
N GLN A 95 24.01 -17.15 -15.58
CA GLN A 95 23.61 -18.34 -16.33
C GLN A 95 24.07 -18.28 -17.79
N GLU A 96 23.95 -17.12 -18.43
CA GLU A 96 24.47 -16.89 -19.79
C GLU A 96 25.99 -17.04 -19.86
N MET A 97 26.72 -16.50 -18.87
CA MET A 97 28.17 -16.67 -18.76
C MET A 97 28.55 -18.15 -18.60
N GLU A 98 27.88 -18.90 -17.72
CA GLU A 98 28.13 -20.33 -17.56
C GLU A 98 27.81 -21.14 -18.82
N ALA A 99 26.70 -20.81 -19.50
CA ALA A 99 26.30 -21.48 -20.72
C ALA A 99 27.31 -21.22 -21.84
N ALA A 100 27.83 -19.99 -21.98
CA ALA A 100 28.89 -19.66 -22.91
C ALA A 100 30.18 -20.41 -22.58
N ARG A 101 30.53 -20.52 -21.30
CA ARG A 101 31.74 -21.23 -20.83
C ARG A 101 31.69 -22.74 -21.02
N ARG A 102 30.48 -23.34 -21.07
CA ARG A 102 30.28 -24.77 -21.35
C ARG A 102 30.21 -25.09 -22.85
N LYS A 103 29.90 -24.11 -23.69
CA LYS A 103 29.80 -24.27 -25.16
C LYS A 103 31.10 -23.96 -25.90
N GLY A 104 32.08 -23.33 -25.25
CA GLY A 104 33.45 -23.15 -25.74
C GLY A 104 34.37 -24.24 -25.20
#